data_AF-F8AJT7-F1
#
_entry.id   AF-F8AJT7-F1
#
_cell.length_a   1.000
_cell.length_b   1.000
_cell.length_c   1.000
_cell.angle_alpha   90.00
_cell.angle_beta   90.00
_cell.angle_gamma   90.00
#
_symmetry.space_group_name_H-M   'P 1'
#
loop_
_entity.id
_entity.type
_entity.pdbx_description
1 polymer ?
#
loop_
_entity_poly.entity_id
_entity_poly.type
_entity_poly.pdbx_seq_one_letter_code
_entity_poly.pdbx_strand_id
1 'polypeptide(L)'
;MQNKAEFLQNMFKYFLKLSFLKKFFITYVACWSGFLSMVLFSKILYFLFGRNTLNVAGNVASQKFEVISGAVSHQVGYNYLSISLSYFISNSIACVVILLVFPLVAYLYKKDMANNMKDNIKNNIENNRSSLKDYLNTMILFYIITVINPLTGILGYNINIKDIAVLLPHGIFEFAGFALSIVMGITIANKILPLNEIYIGENKKDRKLSINIMSIIKGINDKSILKDMLKIIAIFILIGIAASLEPLDWLIYEYAKYNNLNIIQVMVEVYRELLFYIF
;
A
#
# COMPACT_ATOMS: atom_id res chain seq x y z
N MET A 1 -13.42 28.04 -13.01
CA MET A 1 -13.15 27.16 -11.86
C MET A 1 -12.94 25.75 -12.37
N GLN A 2 -11.71 25.22 -12.33
CA GLN A 2 -11.43 23.84 -12.71
C GLN A 2 -12.16 22.91 -11.73
N ASN A 3 -12.88 21.90 -12.23
CA ASN A 3 -13.62 20.98 -11.38
C ASN A 3 -12.61 20.22 -10.49
N LYS A 4 -12.76 20.24 -9.16
CA LYS A 4 -11.76 19.69 -8.22
C LYS A 4 -11.39 18.23 -8.53
N ALA A 5 -12.34 17.46 -9.06
CA ALA A 5 -12.11 16.09 -9.51
C ALA A 5 -11.17 16.00 -10.73
N GLU A 6 -11.26 16.93 -11.69
CA GLU A 6 -10.39 16.96 -12.87
C GLU A 6 -8.94 17.30 -12.49
N PHE A 7 -8.75 18.17 -11.50
CA PHE A 7 -7.42 18.47 -10.97
C PHE A 7 -6.74 17.22 -10.37
N LEU A 8 -7.45 16.48 -9.52
CA LEU A 8 -6.95 15.21 -8.93
C LEU A 8 -6.64 14.18 -10.01
N GLN A 9 -7.51 14.03 -11.00
CA GLN A 9 -7.27 13.13 -12.12
C GLN A 9 -6.01 13.51 -12.91
N ASN A 10 -5.80 14.80 -13.18
CA ASN A 10 -4.63 15.27 -13.91
C ASN A 10 -3.33 15.05 -13.11
N MET A 11 -3.36 15.30 -11.80
CA MET A 11 -2.25 14.96 -10.91
C MET A 11 -1.94 13.46 -10.91
N PHE A 12 -2.97 12.61 -10.81
CA PHE A 12 -2.76 11.17 -10.80
C PHE A 12 -2.24 10.66 -12.15
N LYS A 13 -2.74 11.19 -13.27
CA LYS A 13 -2.18 10.90 -14.60
C LYS A 13 -0.70 11.29 -14.70
N TYR A 14 -0.33 12.44 -14.14
CA TYR A 14 1.07 12.85 -14.08
C TYR A 14 1.90 11.86 -13.25
N PHE A 15 1.41 11.48 -12.06
CA PHE A 15 2.03 10.46 -11.22
C PHE A 15 2.23 9.14 -11.97
N LEU A 16 1.23 8.67 -12.73
CA LEU A 16 1.30 7.45 -13.52
C LEU A 16 2.38 7.48 -14.62
N LYS A 17 2.77 8.67 -15.10
CA LYS A 17 3.84 8.84 -16.10
C LYS A 17 5.24 8.87 -15.51
N LEU A 18 5.38 9.02 -14.19
CA LEU A 18 6.68 9.05 -13.52
C LEU A 18 7.42 7.71 -13.63
N SER A 19 8.74 7.77 -13.48
CA SER A 19 9.56 6.55 -13.36
C SER A 19 9.19 5.77 -12.10
N PHE A 20 9.46 4.46 -12.11
CA PHE A 20 9.14 3.58 -10.99
C PHE A 20 9.70 4.10 -9.66
N LEU A 21 10.96 4.53 -9.65
CA LEU A 21 11.64 5.02 -8.45
C LEU A 21 11.00 6.31 -7.90
N LYS A 22 10.56 7.22 -8.78
CA LYS A 22 9.84 8.44 -8.37
C LYS A 22 8.47 8.10 -7.78
N LYS A 23 7.74 7.16 -8.39
CA LYS A 23 6.44 6.68 -7.85
C LYS A 23 6.63 6.06 -6.48
N PHE A 24 7.65 5.22 -6.32
CA PHE A 24 8.01 4.58 -5.06
C PHE A 24 8.28 5.63 -3.99
N PHE A 25 9.16 6.60 -4.23
CA PHE A 25 9.49 7.62 -3.25
C PHE A 25 8.28 8.46 -2.84
N ILE A 26 7.47 8.92 -3.80
CA ILE A 26 6.24 9.67 -3.52
C ILE A 26 5.28 8.84 -2.67
N THR A 27 5.07 7.58 -3.04
CA THR A 27 4.16 6.68 -2.33
C THR A 27 4.68 6.35 -0.93
N TYR A 28 5.99 6.17 -0.76
CA TYR A 28 6.62 5.94 0.53
C TYR A 28 6.42 7.11 1.49
N VAL A 29 6.69 8.34 1.04
CA VAL A 29 6.42 9.56 1.82
C VAL A 29 4.92 9.68 2.11
N ALA A 30 4.07 9.33 1.14
CA ALA A 30 2.62 9.38 1.32
C ALA A 30 2.15 8.35 2.36
N CYS A 31 2.70 7.14 2.41
CA CYS A 31 2.39 6.14 3.45
C CYS A 31 2.74 6.64 4.85
N TRP A 32 3.92 7.23 5.02
CA TRP A 32 4.31 7.88 6.28
C TRP A 32 3.36 9.01 6.67
N SER A 33 3.07 9.91 5.72
CA SER A 33 2.13 11.02 5.94
C SER A 33 0.73 10.50 6.27
N GLY A 34 0.28 9.45 5.60
CA GLY A 34 -1.00 8.79 5.82
C GLY A 34 -1.10 8.23 7.23
N PHE A 35 -0.10 7.44 7.64
CA PHE A 35 0.01 6.91 8.99
C PHE A 35 -0.04 8.02 10.05
N LEU A 36 0.82 9.03 9.95
CA LEU A 36 0.87 10.13 10.92
C LEU A 36 -0.44 10.92 10.98
N SER A 37 -1.06 11.18 9.82
CA SER A 37 -2.35 11.87 9.74
C SER A 37 -3.45 11.08 10.43
N MET A 38 -3.45 9.75 10.31
CA MET A 38 -4.43 8.88 10.95
C MET A 38 -4.20 8.72 12.45
N VAL A 39 -2.95 8.74 12.93
CA VAL A 39 -2.64 8.79 14.37
C VAL A 39 -3.13 10.10 14.98
N LEU A 40 -2.95 11.23 14.29
CA LEU A 40 -3.50 12.52 14.75
C LEU A 40 -5.02 12.52 14.72
N PHE A 41 -5.61 12.01 13.63
CA PHE A 41 -7.05 11.92 13.48
C PHE A 41 -7.69 11.01 14.55
N SER A 42 -7.08 9.88 14.90
CA SER A 42 -7.59 8.99 15.94
C SER A 42 -7.60 9.65 17.32
N LYS A 43 -6.64 10.54 17.62
CA LYS A 43 -6.67 11.38 18.83
C LYS A 43 -7.79 12.41 18.82
N ILE A 44 -8.06 13.02 17.66
CA ILE A 44 -9.21 13.93 17.50
C ILE A 44 -10.51 13.16 17.72
N LEU A 45 -10.64 11.96 17.14
CA LEU A 45 -11.80 11.11 17.37
C LEU A 45 -11.96 10.72 18.85
N TYR A 46 -10.86 10.46 19.55
CA TYR A 46 -10.86 10.14 20.97
C TYR A 46 -11.43 11.30 21.79
N PHE A 47 -10.98 12.51 21.46
CA PHE A 47 -11.46 13.73 22.09
C PHE A 47 -12.95 13.98 21.81
N LEU A 48 -13.41 13.76 20.57
CA LEU A 48 -14.78 14.07 20.14
C LEU A 48 -15.82 13.02 20.56
N PHE A 49 -15.49 11.74 20.48
CA PHE A 49 -16.45 10.64 20.63
C PHE A 49 -16.17 9.74 21.85
N GLY A 50 -15.09 10.00 22.58
CA GLY A 50 -14.68 9.21 23.73
C GLY A 50 -14.16 7.82 23.39
N ARG A 51 -13.90 7.02 24.43
CA ARG A 51 -13.16 5.75 24.34
C ARG A 51 -13.92 4.62 23.63
N ASN A 52 -15.25 4.60 23.73
CA ASN A 52 -16.05 3.46 23.27
C ASN A 52 -16.00 3.26 21.76
N THR A 53 -16.11 4.33 20.96
CA THR A 53 -16.09 4.23 19.50
C THR A 53 -14.73 3.80 18.95
N LEU A 54 -13.65 4.29 19.56
CA LEU A 54 -12.29 3.91 19.17
C LEU A 54 -11.92 2.50 19.61
N ASN A 55 -12.41 2.04 20.77
CA ASN A 55 -12.22 0.67 21.19
C ASN A 55 -12.83 -0.31 20.19
N VAL A 56 -14.03 -0.02 19.65
CA VAL A 56 -14.65 -0.88 18.63
C VAL A 56 -13.79 -0.92 17.36
N ALA A 57 -13.34 0.24 16.85
CA ALA A 57 -12.49 0.29 15.66
C ALA A 57 -11.12 -0.35 15.89
N GLY A 58 -10.54 -0.17 17.08
CA GLY A 58 -9.30 -0.80 17.51
C GLY A 58 -9.41 -2.32 17.60
N ASN A 59 -10.51 -2.83 18.16
CA ASN A 59 -10.78 -4.28 18.24
C ASN A 59 -10.91 -4.89 16.84
N VAL A 60 -11.61 -4.24 15.90
CA VAL A 60 -11.70 -4.72 14.52
C VAL A 60 -10.32 -4.76 13.86
N ALA A 61 -9.48 -3.77 14.14
CA ALA A 61 -8.13 -3.71 13.60
C ALA A 61 -7.17 -4.74 14.25
N SER A 62 -7.35 -5.07 15.54
CA SER A 62 -6.52 -6.06 16.26
C SER A 62 -6.91 -7.50 15.96
N GLN A 63 -8.20 -7.77 15.69
CA GLN A 63 -8.71 -9.13 15.42
C GLN A 63 -7.95 -9.84 14.29
N LYS A 64 -7.56 -9.12 13.23
CA LYS A 64 -6.74 -9.69 12.15
C LYS A 64 -5.44 -10.27 12.70
N PHE A 65 -4.77 -9.52 13.57
CA PHE A 65 -3.50 -9.92 14.15
C PHE A 65 -3.69 -11.05 15.17
N GLU A 66 -4.73 -11.00 16.01
CA GLU A 66 -5.06 -12.03 17.00
C GLU A 66 -5.34 -13.40 16.38
N VAL A 67 -6.09 -13.43 15.27
CA VAL A 67 -6.37 -14.69 14.55
C VAL A 67 -5.08 -15.31 14.00
N ILE A 68 -4.21 -14.48 13.42
CA ILE A 68 -2.93 -14.95 12.87
C ILE A 68 -1.99 -15.37 14.00
N SER A 69 -1.90 -14.58 15.07
CA SER A 69 -1.01 -14.85 16.18
C SER A 69 -1.40 -16.09 16.97
N GLY A 70 -2.70 -16.33 17.16
CA GLY A 70 -3.21 -17.58 17.74
C GLY A 70 -2.90 -18.80 16.89
N ALA A 71 -3.01 -18.69 15.56
CA ALA A 71 -2.67 -19.80 14.66
C ALA A 71 -1.17 -20.13 14.66
N VAL A 72 -0.32 -19.10 14.65
CA VAL A 72 1.14 -19.26 14.65
C VAL A 72 1.63 -19.76 16.01
N SER A 73 1.15 -19.19 17.13
CA SER A 73 1.57 -19.58 18.47
C SER A 73 1.18 -21.03 18.80
N HIS A 74 0.05 -21.52 18.27
CA HIS A 74 -0.35 -22.91 18.40
C HIS A 74 0.64 -23.88 17.74
N GLN A 75 1.31 -23.46 16.67
CA GLN A 75 2.24 -24.28 15.90
C GLN A 75 3.70 -24.15 16.38
N VAL A 76 4.12 -22.94 16.77
CA VAL A 76 5.54 -22.60 17.04
C VAL A 76 5.81 -22.35 18.53
N GLY A 77 4.76 -22.36 19.38
CA GLY A 77 4.83 -21.96 20.78
C GLY A 77 4.83 -20.43 20.96
N TYR A 78 4.70 -19.96 22.20
CA TYR A 78 4.74 -18.52 22.51
C TYR A 78 6.19 -18.07 22.74
N ASN A 79 6.79 -17.43 21.74
CA ASN A 79 8.15 -16.90 21.81
C ASN A 79 8.35 -15.71 20.85
N TYR A 80 9.56 -15.13 20.83
CA TYR A 80 9.89 -14.03 19.92
C TYR A 80 9.58 -14.36 18.45
N LEU A 81 9.94 -15.58 18.03
CA LEU A 81 9.74 -16.06 16.67
C LEU A 81 8.25 -16.12 16.30
N SER A 82 7.38 -16.55 17.22
CA SER A 82 5.93 -16.59 16.95
C SER A 82 5.35 -15.20 16.74
N ILE A 83 5.77 -14.21 17.53
CA ILE A 83 5.31 -12.82 17.38
C ILE A 83 5.80 -12.26 16.04
N SER A 84 7.09 -12.43 15.76
CA SER A 84 7.71 -11.99 14.50
C SER A 84 7.06 -12.64 13.27
N LEU A 85 6.84 -13.96 13.28
CA LEU A 85 6.15 -14.67 12.20
C LEU A 85 4.71 -14.21 12.00
N SER A 86 3.99 -13.95 13.10
CA SER A 86 2.61 -13.46 13.02
C SER A 86 2.53 -12.09 12.37
N TYR A 87 3.46 -11.21 12.75
CA TYR A 87 3.62 -9.89 12.13
C TYR A 87 3.98 -10.01 10.65
N PHE A 88 4.98 -10.84 10.32
CA PHE A 88 5.40 -11.10 8.95
C PHE A 88 4.24 -11.58 8.07
N ILE A 89 3.49 -12.60 8.52
CA ILE A 89 2.37 -13.18 7.78
C ILE A 89 1.26 -12.14 7.61
N SER A 90 0.87 -11.45 8.68
CA SER A 90 -0.18 -10.43 8.65
C SER A 90 0.13 -9.33 7.64
N ASN A 91 1.34 -8.77 7.68
CA ASN A 91 1.74 -7.67 6.81
C ASN A 91 2.06 -8.13 5.39
N SER A 92 2.54 -9.36 5.21
CA SER A 92 2.71 -9.97 3.89
C SER A 92 1.37 -10.18 3.18
N ILE A 93 0.34 -10.67 3.88
CA ILE A 93 -1.01 -10.80 3.34
C ILE A 93 -1.55 -9.42 2.94
N ALA A 94 -1.34 -8.40 3.77
CA ALA A 94 -1.76 -7.04 3.45
C ALA A 94 -1.10 -6.52 2.16
N CYS A 95 0.22 -6.73 2.03
CA CYS A 95 0.97 -6.39 0.82
C CYS A 95 0.44 -7.10 -0.43
N VAL A 96 0.14 -8.40 -0.33
CA VAL A 96 -0.43 -9.18 -1.43
C VAL A 96 -1.81 -8.63 -1.83
N VAL A 97 -2.69 -8.35 -0.87
CA VAL A 97 -4.01 -7.76 -1.16
C VAL A 97 -3.87 -6.41 -1.86
N ILE A 98 -3.01 -5.54 -1.34
CA ILE A 98 -2.73 -4.23 -1.96
C ILE A 98 -2.18 -4.39 -3.38
N LEU A 99 -1.23 -5.31 -3.59
CA LEU A 99 -0.66 -5.57 -4.90
C LEU A 99 -1.71 -6.06 -5.90
N LEU A 100 -2.64 -6.92 -5.47
CA LEU A 100 -3.65 -7.54 -6.33
C LEU A 100 -4.86 -6.64 -6.62
N VAL A 101 -5.20 -5.70 -5.74
CA VAL A 101 -6.41 -4.89 -5.91
C VAL A 101 -6.35 -4.01 -7.17
N PHE A 102 -5.20 -3.40 -7.47
CA PHE A 102 -5.05 -2.54 -8.65
C PHE A 102 -5.14 -3.33 -9.98
N PRO A 103 -4.43 -4.47 -10.17
CA PRO A 103 -4.63 -5.34 -11.33
C PRO A 103 -6.07 -5.82 -11.48
N LEU A 104 -6.74 -6.18 -10.38
CA LEU A 104 -8.12 -6.63 -10.42
C LEU A 104 -9.05 -5.53 -10.93
N VAL A 105 -8.90 -4.30 -10.42
CA VAL A 105 -9.65 -3.13 -10.91
C VAL A 105 -9.39 -2.91 -12.40
N ALA A 106 -8.13 -2.92 -12.84
CA ALA A 106 -7.79 -2.75 -14.25
C ALA A 106 -8.41 -3.85 -15.14
N TYR A 107 -8.41 -5.10 -14.67
CA TYR A 107 -9.00 -6.23 -15.38
C TYR A 107 -10.52 -6.10 -15.51
N LEU A 108 -11.22 -5.75 -14.42
CA LEU A 108 -12.67 -5.56 -14.43
C LEU A 108 -13.08 -4.45 -15.40
N TYR A 109 -12.43 -3.28 -15.32
CA TYR A 109 -12.72 -2.17 -16.25
C TYR A 109 -12.36 -2.49 -17.70
N LYS A 110 -11.27 -3.24 -17.95
CA LYS A 110 -10.94 -3.72 -19.29
C LYS A 110 -12.05 -4.60 -19.87
N LYS A 111 -12.60 -5.50 -19.06
CA LYS A 111 -13.71 -6.38 -19.45
C LYS A 111 -14.97 -5.59 -19.74
N ASP A 112 -15.32 -4.63 -18.87
CA ASP A 112 -16.51 -3.79 -19.03
C ASP A 112 -16.42 -2.91 -20.27
N MET A 113 -15.26 -2.30 -20.53
CA MET A 113 -15.03 -1.53 -21.75
C MET A 113 -15.16 -2.39 -23.02
N ALA A 114 -14.66 -3.62 -22.99
CA ALA A 114 -14.77 -4.54 -24.13
C ALA A 114 -16.23 -4.96 -24.40
N ASN A 115 -17.03 -5.15 -23.35
CA ASN A 115 -18.46 -5.49 -23.48
C ASN A 115 -19.26 -4.29 -24.02
N ASN A 116 -19.06 -3.11 -23.43
CA ASN A 116 -19.73 -1.87 -23.87
C ASN A 116 -19.41 -1.53 -25.33
N MET A 117 -18.19 -1.82 -25.78
CA MET A 117 -17.81 -1.61 -27.18
C MET A 117 -18.59 -2.53 -28.13
N LYS A 118 -18.84 -3.80 -27.77
CA LYS A 118 -19.65 -4.73 -28.57
C LYS A 118 -21.10 -4.26 -28.66
N ASP A 119 -21.67 -3.79 -27.56
CA ASP A 119 -23.05 -3.30 -27.51
C ASP A 119 -23.23 -1.98 -28.26
N ASN A 120 -22.25 -1.08 -28.19
CA ASN A 120 -22.24 0.18 -28.93
C ASN A 120 -22.16 -0.03 -30.45
N ILE A 121 -21.38 -1.01 -30.91
CA ILE A 121 -21.36 -1.42 -32.33
C ILE A 121 -22.71 -2.00 -32.75
N LYS A 122 -23.37 -2.76 -31.87
CA LYS A 122 -24.68 -3.35 -32.13
C LYS A 122 -25.81 -2.32 -32.17
N ASN A 123 -25.72 -1.27 -31.35
CA ASN A 123 -26.81 -0.32 -31.12
C ASN A 123 -26.54 1.12 -31.64
N ASN A 124 -25.41 1.39 -32.30
CA ASN A 124 -24.99 2.73 -32.78
C ASN A 124 -24.98 3.83 -31.68
N ILE A 125 -24.48 3.51 -30.48
CA ILE A 125 -24.39 4.47 -29.37
C ILE A 125 -22.91 4.80 -29.09
N GLU A 126 -22.53 6.08 -29.06
CA GLU A 126 -21.15 6.51 -28.73
C GLU A 126 -21.07 7.05 -27.30
N ASN A 127 -20.78 6.20 -26.29
CA ASN A 127 -20.61 6.67 -24.90
C ASN A 127 -19.47 5.97 -24.11
N ASN A 128 -18.29 5.80 -24.70
CA ASN A 128 -17.13 5.18 -24.03
C ASN A 128 -16.34 6.12 -23.09
N ARG A 129 -16.72 7.40 -22.94
CA ARG A 129 -15.95 8.40 -22.16
C ARG A 129 -16.14 8.31 -20.65
N SER A 130 -17.29 7.80 -20.17
CA SER A 130 -17.55 7.65 -18.73
C SER A 130 -16.68 6.58 -18.10
N SER A 131 -16.52 5.41 -18.75
CA SER A 131 -15.83 4.25 -18.18
C SER A 131 -14.35 4.48 -17.88
N LEU A 132 -13.64 5.26 -18.70
CA LEU A 132 -12.23 5.61 -18.44
C LEU A 132 -12.09 6.58 -17.25
N LYS A 133 -13.00 7.55 -17.17
CA LYS A 133 -13.05 8.51 -16.07
C LYS A 133 -13.33 7.79 -14.75
N ASP A 134 -14.25 6.82 -14.78
CA ASP A 134 -14.62 6.00 -13.64
C ASP A 134 -13.46 5.08 -13.22
N TYR A 135 -12.77 4.45 -14.18
CA TYR A 135 -11.56 3.69 -13.90
C TYR A 135 -10.49 4.53 -13.19
N LEU A 136 -10.21 5.74 -13.68
CA LEU A 136 -9.25 6.65 -13.06
C LEU A 136 -9.67 7.05 -11.65
N ASN A 137 -10.94 7.37 -11.45
CA ASN A 137 -11.48 7.70 -10.12
C ASN A 137 -11.33 6.53 -9.15
N THR A 138 -11.64 5.32 -9.60
CA THR A 138 -11.51 4.10 -8.80
C THR A 138 -10.04 3.84 -8.45
N MET A 139 -9.11 3.97 -9.40
CA MET A 139 -7.67 3.85 -9.12
C MET A 139 -7.17 4.87 -8.11
N ILE A 140 -7.62 6.13 -8.20
CA ILE A 140 -7.29 7.19 -7.23
C ILE A 140 -7.85 6.85 -5.85
N LEU A 141 -9.09 6.37 -5.77
CA LEU A 141 -9.72 5.99 -4.51
C LEU A 141 -8.95 4.86 -3.83
N PHE A 142 -8.63 3.78 -4.55
CA PHE A 142 -7.82 2.68 -4.01
C PHE A 142 -6.44 3.15 -3.59
N TYR A 143 -5.79 4.02 -4.38
CA TYR A 143 -4.51 4.61 -4.00
C TYR A 143 -4.61 5.36 -2.67
N ILE A 144 -5.58 6.26 -2.52
CA ILE A 144 -5.78 7.05 -1.30
C ILE A 144 -6.05 6.13 -0.10
N ILE A 145 -6.95 5.15 -0.22
CA ILE A 145 -7.30 4.23 0.87
C ILE A 145 -6.08 3.42 1.30
N THR A 146 -5.30 2.88 0.35
CA THR A 146 -4.09 2.09 0.66
C THR A 146 -2.97 2.92 1.26
N VAL A 147 -2.82 4.18 0.85
CA VAL A 147 -1.81 5.11 1.38
C VAL A 147 -2.16 5.60 2.78
N ILE A 148 -3.42 5.99 3.02
CA ILE A 148 -3.89 6.44 4.33
C ILE A 148 -3.84 5.29 5.33
N ASN A 149 -4.18 4.08 4.88
CA ASN A 149 -4.27 2.86 5.69
C ASN A 149 -4.93 3.11 7.08
N PRO A 150 -6.23 3.47 7.08
CA PRO A 150 -6.88 4.05 8.25
C PRO A 150 -6.89 3.15 9.49
N LEU A 151 -6.94 1.83 9.31
CA LEU A 151 -6.97 0.89 10.43
C LEU A 151 -5.66 0.90 11.24
N THR A 152 -4.51 0.97 10.57
CA THR A 152 -3.20 0.99 11.25
C THR A 152 -3.02 2.27 12.06
N GLY A 153 -3.45 3.44 11.55
CA GLY A 153 -3.36 4.68 12.33
C GLY A 153 -4.38 4.79 13.47
N ILE A 154 -5.55 4.13 13.36
CA ILE A 154 -6.52 4.04 14.47
C ILE A 154 -5.95 3.23 15.64
N LEU A 155 -5.24 2.13 15.39
CA LEU A 155 -4.59 1.34 16.44
C LEU A 155 -3.60 2.18 17.28
N GLY A 156 -2.97 3.17 16.67
CA GLY A 156 -2.00 4.06 17.32
C GLY A 156 -2.59 5.09 18.29
N TYR A 157 -3.90 5.12 18.55
CA TYR A 157 -4.52 6.17 19.38
C TYR A 157 -3.94 6.24 20.81
N ASN A 158 -3.58 5.08 21.38
CA ASN A 158 -2.98 4.93 22.71
C ASN A 158 -1.48 5.29 22.76
N ILE A 159 -0.80 5.38 21.61
CA ILE A 159 0.62 5.71 21.57
C ILE A 159 0.78 7.20 21.92
N ASN A 160 1.67 7.51 22.86
CA ASN A 160 2.02 8.90 23.14
C ASN A 160 2.80 9.46 21.94
N ILE A 161 2.49 10.69 21.52
CA ILE A 161 3.16 11.34 20.38
C ILE A 161 4.68 11.41 20.62
N LYS A 162 5.10 11.59 21.87
CA LYS A 162 6.52 11.61 22.27
C LYS A 162 7.24 10.28 22.03
N ASP A 163 6.48 9.19 21.99
CA ASP A 163 7.00 7.83 21.90
C ASP A 163 6.85 7.26 20.48
N ILE A 164 6.34 8.05 19.52
CA ILE A 164 6.13 7.60 18.12
C ILE A 164 7.43 7.21 17.41
N ALA A 165 8.57 7.73 17.91
CA ALA A 165 9.90 7.42 17.40
C ALA A 165 10.25 5.93 17.53
N VAL A 166 9.60 5.20 18.45
CA VAL A 166 9.73 3.74 18.61
C VAL A 166 9.33 2.99 17.34
N LEU A 167 8.42 3.56 16.55
CA LEU A 167 7.95 2.93 15.32
C LEU A 167 8.91 3.13 14.15
N LEU A 168 9.95 3.97 14.29
CA LEU A 168 10.82 4.31 13.18
C LEU A 168 11.60 3.11 12.63
N PRO A 169 12.25 2.25 13.44
CA PRO A 169 13.12 1.19 12.92
C PRO A 169 12.35 0.20 12.05
N HIS A 170 11.30 -0.45 12.57
CA HIS A 170 10.46 -1.32 11.75
C HIS A 170 9.66 -0.56 10.68
N GLY A 171 9.14 0.63 11.00
CA GLY A 171 8.28 1.42 10.12
C GLY A 171 8.95 1.84 8.81
N ILE A 172 10.26 2.10 8.83
CA ILE A 172 11.03 2.40 7.60
C ILE A 172 10.90 1.27 6.58
N PHE A 173 11.01 0.02 7.04
CA PHE A 173 10.92 -1.15 6.17
C PHE A 173 9.47 -1.51 5.86
N GLU A 174 8.57 -1.42 6.85
CA GLU A 174 7.15 -1.72 6.67
C GLU A 174 6.51 -0.82 5.60
N PHE A 175 6.67 0.50 5.73
CA PHE A 175 6.10 1.45 4.77
C PHE A 175 6.80 1.39 3.42
N ALA A 176 8.08 0.99 3.36
CA ALA A 176 8.74 0.69 2.08
C ALA A 176 8.11 -0.53 1.41
N GLY A 177 7.80 -1.60 2.16
CA GLY A 177 7.09 -2.78 1.66
C GLY A 177 5.69 -2.42 1.13
N PHE A 178 4.91 -1.63 1.87
CA PHE A 178 3.60 -1.16 1.43
C PHE A 178 3.68 -0.28 0.18
N ALA A 179 4.56 0.72 0.17
CA ALA A 179 4.74 1.59 -0.98
C ALA A 179 5.15 0.81 -2.24
N LEU A 180 6.03 -0.18 -2.08
CA LEU A 180 6.46 -1.04 -3.18
C LEU A 180 5.29 -1.90 -3.69
N SER A 181 4.45 -2.43 -2.80
CA SER A 181 3.24 -3.19 -3.14
C SER A 181 2.24 -2.36 -3.95
N ILE A 182 1.97 -1.12 -3.50
CA ILE A 182 1.07 -0.18 -4.20
C ILE A 182 1.60 0.13 -5.60
N VAL A 183 2.87 0.54 -5.70
CA VAL A 183 3.47 0.95 -6.99
C VAL A 183 3.60 -0.24 -7.93
N MET A 184 3.88 -1.43 -7.42
CA MET A 184 3.92 -2.65 -8.22
C MET A 184 2.52 -3.03 -8.73
N GLY A 185 1.49 -2.97 -7.87
CA GLY A 185 0.10 -3.18 -8.27
C GLY A 185 -0.34 -2.21 -9.37
N ILE A 186 -0.04 -0.91 -9.23
CA ILE A 186 -0.31 0.11 -10.25
C ILE A 186 0.49 -0.17 -11.55
N THR A 187 1.73 -0.64 -11.43
CA THR A 187 2.56 -0.98 -12.60
C THR A 187 1.96 -2.13 -13.39
N ILE A 188 1.47 -3.18 -12.72
CA ILE A 188 0.77 -4.30 -13.36
C ILE A 188 -0.57 -3.83 -13.94
N ALA A 189 -1.33 -3.01 -13.21
CA ALA A 189 -2.59 -2.43 -13.70
C ALA A 189 -2.40 -1.66 -15.03
N ASN A 190 -1.34 -0.84 -15.12
CA ASN A 190 -0.97 -0.13 -16.35
C ASN A 190 -0.55 -1.06 -17.50
N LYS A 191 -0.06 -2.27 -17.22
CA LYS A 191 0.20 -3.29 -18.26
C LYS A 191 -1.10 -3.94 -18.75
N ILE A 192 -2.08 -4.13 -17.85
CA ILE A 192 -3.39 -4.73 -18.20
C ILE A 192 -4.22 -3.76 -19.03
N LEU A 193 -4.32 -2.50 -18.58
CA LEU A 193 -5.09 -1.42 -19.21
C LEU A 193 -4.21 -0.16 -19.33
N PRO A 194 -3.43 -0.03 -20.44
CA PRO A 194 -2.47 1.05 -20.60
C PRO A 194 -3.16 2.40 -20.82
N LEU A 195 -3.14 3.24 -19.78
CA LEU A 195 -3.74 4.57 -19.82
C LEU A 195 -3.09 5.48 -20.87
N ASN A 196 -1.80 5.30 -21.19
CA ASN A 196 -1.09 6.17 -22.14
C ASN A 196 -1.54 5.99 -23.61
N GLU A 197 -2.01 4.80 -23.99
CA GLU A 197 -2.43 4.53 -25.37
C GLU A 197 -3.86 5.00 -25.64
N ILE A 198 -4.71 5.02 -24.61
CA ILE A 198 -6.12 5.42 -24.71
C ILE A 198 -6.25 6.92 -25.06
N TYR A 199 -5.28 7.76 -24.68
CA TYR A 199 -5.29 9.20 -24.96
C TYR A 199 -4.80 9.59 -26.36
N ILE A 200 -4.03 8.74 -27.06
CA ILE A 200 -3.56 9.04 -28.42
C ILE A 200 -4.73 9.04 -29.43
N GLY A 201 -5.84 8.36 -29.09
CA GLY A 201 -7.09 8.38 -29.85
C GLY A 201 -7.90 9.69 -29.80
N GLU A 202 -7.46 10.72 -29.06
CA GLU A 202 -8.16 12.02 -29.03
C GLU A 202 -7.97 12.84 -30.32
N ASN A 203 -6.98 12.51 -31.16
CA ASN A 203 -6.84 13.10 -32.49
C ASN A 203 -7.55 12.23 -33.55
N LYS A 204 -8.67 12.76 -34.05
CA LYS A 204 -9.71 12.19 -34.93
C LYS A 204 -9.27 11.51 -36.26
N LYS A 205 -7.99 11.21 -36.53
CA LYS A 205 -7.59 10.68 -37.85
C LYS A 205 -7.07 9.24 -37.92
N ASP A 206 -6.71 8.59 -36.83
CA ASP A 206 -6.20 7.20 -36.92
C ASP A 206 -7.14 6.19 -36.28
N ARG A 207 -8.25 5.94 -36.98
CA ARG A 207 -9.12 4.77 -36.83
C ARG A 207 -8.41 3.49 -37.33
N LYS A 208 -7.13 3.29 -37.01
CA LYS A 208 -6.40 2.03 -37.25
C LYS A 208 -6.42 1.19 -35.97
N LEU A 209 -7.64 0.87 -35.56
CA LEU A 209 -8.03 0.11 -34.37
C LEU A 209 -7.59 -1.37 -34.41
N SER A 210 -6.82 -1.81 -35.41
CA SER A 210 -6.50 -3.23 -35.64
C SER A 210 -5.03 -3.63 -35.49
N ILE A 211 -4.11 -2.74 -35.04
CA ILE A 211 -2.66 -3.08 -35.00
C ILE A 211 -2.05 -3.25 -33.60
N ASN A 212 -2.64 -2.73 -32.51
CA ASN A 212 -1.94 -2.74 -31.21
C ASN A 212 -2.26 -3.91 -30.26
N ILE A 213 -3.20 -4.81 -30.59
CA ILE A 213 -3.44 -6.01 -29.76
C ILE A 213 -2.24 -6.97 -29.83
N MET A 214 -1.53 -7.02 -30.97
CA MET A 214 -0.38 -7.90 -31.16
C MET A 214 0.88 -7.41 -30.44
N SER A 215 1.05 -6.09 -30.22
CA SER A 215 2.15 -5.52 -29.42
C SER A 215 1.89 -5.61 -27.91
N ILE A 216 0.61 -5.53 -27.50
CA ILE A 216 0.15 -5.84 -26.13
C ILE A 216 0.44 -7.30 -25.77
N ILE A 217 0.35 -8.23 -26.74
CA ILE A 217 0.67 -9.65 -26.55
C ILE A 217 2.17 -9.95 -26.70
N LYS A 218 2.89 -9.26 -27.60
CA LYS A 218 4.34 -9.46 -27.84
C LYS A 218 5.27 -8.76 -26.84
N GLY A 219 4.75 -7.95 -25.91
CA GLY A 219 5.55 -7.07 -25.04
C GLY A 219 6.04 -7.66 -23.73
N ILE A 220 5.86 -8.96 -23.48
CA ILE A 220 6.43 -9.62 -22.29
C ILE A 220 7.88 -10.03 -22.62
N ASN A 221 8.79 -9.07 -22.55
CA ASN A 221 10.22 -9.37 -22.60
C ASN A 221 10.62 -10.06 -21.28
N ASP A 222 11.26 -11.22 -21.31
CA ASP A 222 11.62 -12.01 -20.10
C ASP A 222 12.40 -11.20 -19.06
N LYS A 223 13.24 -10.26 -19.53
CA LYS A 223 13.99 -9.33 -18.65
C LYS A 223 13.09 -8.37 -17.86
N SER A 224 11.89 -8.06 -18.36
CA SER A 224 10.90 -7.22 -17.69
C SER A 224 10.17 -7.99 -16.58
N ILE A 225 9.82 -9.26 -16.83
CA ILE A 225 9.22 -10.14 -15.82
C ILE A 225 10.18 -10.34 -14.65
N LEU A 226 11.44 -10.66 -14.92
CA LEU A 226 12.43 -10.91 -13.87
C LEU A 226 12.58 -9.70 -12.94
N LYS A 227 12.67 -8.49 -13.50
CA LYS A 227 12.75 -7.24 -12.71
C LYS A 227 11.52 -7.04 -11.83
N ASP A 228 10.35 -7.44 -12.30
CA ASP A 228 9.11 -7.30 -11.58
C ASP A 228 8.98 -8.35 -10.47
N MET A 229 9.40 -9.59 -10.73
CA MET A 229 9.52 -10.64 -9.70
C MET A 229 10.49 -10.24 -8.60
N LEU A 230 11.65 -9.67 -8.95
CA LEU A 230 12.62 -9.19 -7.97
C LEU A 230 12.05 -8.10 -7.06
N LYS A 231 11.26 -7.17 -7.60
CA LYS A 231 10.57 -6.17 -6.78
C LYS A 231 9.53 -6.80 -5.88
N ILE A 232 8.80 -7.81 -6.36
CA ILE A 232 7.82 -8.54 -5.53
C ILE A 232 8.53 -9.28 -4.39
N ILE A 233 9.66 -9.94 -4.66
CA ILE A 233 10.48 -10.57 -3.62
C ILE A 233 10.99 -9.53 -2.62
N ALA A 234 11.42 -8.36 -3.10
CA ALA A 234 11.87 -7.27 -2.24
C ALA A 234 10.78 -6.77 -1.29
N ILE A 235 9.49 -6.83 -1.65
CA ILE A 235 8.38 -6.54 -0.73
C ILE A 235 8.48 -7.44 0.50
N PHE A 236 8.58 -8.76 0.30
CA PHE A 236 8.64 -9.72 1.40
C PHE A 236 9.92 -9.61 2.21
N ILE A 237 11.05 -9.27 1.59
CA ILE A 237 12.30 -8.99 2.32
C ILE A 237 12.11 -7.79 3.26
N LEU A 238 11.54 -6.69 2.77
CA LEU A 238 11.29 -5.49 3.58
C LEU A 238 10.32 -5.79 4.73
N ILE A 239 9.23 -6.52 4.47
CA ILE A 239 8.30 -6.93 5.52
C ILE A 239 8.95 -7.91 6.50
N GLY A 240 9.84 -8.79 6.05
CA GLY A 240 10.60 -9.70 6.92
C GLY A 240 11.54 -8.95 7.86
N ILE A 241 12.22 -7.91 7.37
CA ILE A 241 13.04 -7.03 8.21
C ILE A 241 12.14 -6.31 9.23
N ALA A 242 11.04 -5.69 8.77
CA ALA A 242 10.10 -5.01 9.67
C ALA A 242 9.57 -5.96 10.77
N ALA A 243 9.19 -7.17 10.40
CA ALA A 243 8.69 -8.19 11.32
C ALA A 243 9.74 -8.68 12.32
N SER A 244 11.02 -8.63 11.95
CA SER A 244 12.12 -8.96 12.84
C SER A 244 12.47 -7.80 13.77
N LEU A 245 12.10 -6.57 13.43
CA LEU A 245 12.38 -5.37 14.23
C LEU A 245 11.23 -5.00 15.16
N GLU A 246 9.98 -5.22 14.74
CA GLU A 246 8.82 -4.74 15.49
C GLU A 246 8.72 -5.30 16.91
N PRO A 247 8.89 -6.63 17.15
CA PRO A 247 8.82 -7.15 18.51
C PRO A 247 9.98 -6.66 19.37
N LEU A 248 11.15 -6.42 18.76
CA LEU A 248 12.31 -5.84 19.41
C LEU A 248 12.05 -4.37 19.79
N ASP A 249 11.48 -3.57 18.89
CA ASP A 249 11.13 -2.17 19.13
C ASP A 249 10.21 -2.03 20.34
N TRP A 250 9.18 -2.89 20.43
CA TRP A 250 8.28 -2.91 21.59
C TRP A 250 8.96 -3.42 22.86
N LEU A 251 9.84 -4.41 22.77
CA LEU A 251 10.59 -4.90 23.94
C LEU A 251 11.49 -3.79 24.51
N ILE A 252 12.17 -3.05 23.64
CA ILE A 252 12.99 -1.89 24.04
C ILE A 252 12.11 -0.82 24.69
N TYR A 253 10.96 -0.52 24.10
CA TYR A 253 10.01 0.45 24.62
C TYR A 253 9.52 0.09 26.03
N GLU A 254 9.05 -1.14 26.22
CA GLU A 254 8.56 -1.62 27.52
C GLU A 254 9.68 -1.63 28.56
N TYR A 255 10.89 -2.07 28.19
CA TYR A 255 12.06 -2.01 29.07
C TYR A 255 12.39 -0.58 29.50
N ALA A 256 12.42 0.36 28.55
CA ALA A 256 12.72 1.75 28.85
C ALA A 256 11.64 2.39 29.75
N LYS A 257 10.36 2.10 29.50
CA LYS A 257 9.25 2.57 30.36
C LYS A 257 9.33 2.00 31.76
N TYR A 258 9.56 0.69 31.89
CA TYR A 258 9.64 0.02 33.19
C TYR A 258 10.78 0.59 34.06
N ASN A 259 11.91 0.94 33.44
CA ASN A 259 13.09 1.45 34.14
C ASN A 259 13.17 3.00 34.18
N ASN A 260 12.13 3.71 33.72
CA ASN A 260 12.11 5.18 33.62
C ASN A 260 13.30 5.78 32.83
N LEU A 261 13.74 5.09 31.77
CA LEU A 261 14.84 5.52 30.91
C LEU A 261 14.35 6.33 29.70
N ASN A 262 15.26 7.07 29.07
CA ASN A 262 14.97 7.75 27.81
C ASN A 262 14.89 6.71 26.67
N ILE A 263 13.69 6.56 26.09
CA ILE A 263 13.39 5.54 25.08
C ILE A 263 14.32 5.66 23.86
N ILE A 264 14.55 6.87 23.36
CA ILE A 264 15.39 7.10 22.17
C ILE A 264 16.82 6.68 22.46
N GLN A 265 17.33 7.02 23.64
CA GLN A 265 18.68 6.64 24.03
C GLN A 265 18.83 5.12 24.11
N VAL A 266 17.92 4.43 24.78
CA VAL A 266 17.95 2.96 24.91
C VAL A 266 17.86 2.30 23.53
N MET A 267 17.00 2.80 22.64
CA MET A 267 16.93 2.29 21.27
C MET A 267 18.26 2.44 20.52
N VAL A 268 18.87 3.62 20.57
CA VAL A 268 20.17 3.86 19.92
C VAL A 268 21.24 2.92 20.47
N GLU A 269 21.28 2.73 21.79
CA GLU A 269 22.23 1.80 22.42
C GLU A 269 21.99 0.36 21.96
N VAL A 270 20.76 -0.15 22.04
CA VAL A 270 20.44 -1.53 21.65
C VAL A 270 20.74 -1.78 20.17
N TYR A 271 20.34 -0.87 19.28
CA TYR A 271 20.61 -1.00 17.85
C TYR A 271 22.11 -0.89 17.51
N ARG A 272 22.85 -0.03 18.22
CA ARG A 272 24.31 0.05 18.06
C ARG A 272 24.99 -1.25 18.46
N GLU A 273 24.62 -1.82 19.60
CA GLU A 273 25.17 -3.10 20.06
C GLU A 273 24.79 -4.24 19.11
N LEU A 274 23.53 -4.29 18.63
CA LEU A 274 23.11 -5.29 17.64
C LEU A 274 23.94 -5.21 16.36
N LEU A 275 24.18 -4.00 15.84
CA LEU A 275 25.02 -3.83 14.66
C LEU A 275 26.46 -4.28 14.92
N PHE A 276 27.00 -4.00 16.10
CA PHE A 276 28.35 -4.42 16.50
C PHE A 276 28.50 -5.94 16.64
N TYR A 277 27.46 -6.65 17.09
CA TYR A 277 27.50 -8.11 17.20
C TYR A 277 27.22 -8.83 15.87
N ILE A 278 26.56 -8.17 14.91
CA ILE A 278 26.24 -8.75 13.60
C ILE A 278 27.38 -8.54 12.58
N PHE A 279 28.11 -7.43 12.67
CA PHE A 279 29.18 -7.03 11.72
C PHE A 279 30.55 -6.97 12.38
#